data_AF-A0A9D6VZM0-F1
#
_entry.id   AF-A0A9D6VZM0-F1
#
_cell.length_a   1.000
_cell.length_b   1.000
_cell.length_c   1.000
_cell.angle_alpha   90.00
_cell.angle_beta   90.00
_cell.angle_gamma   90.00
#
_symmetry.space_group_name_H-M   'P 1'
#
loop_
_entity.id
_entity.type
_entity.pdbx_description
1 polymer ?
#
loop_
_entity_poly.entity_id
_entity_poly.type
_entity_poly.pdbx_seq_one_letter_code
_entity_poly.pdbx_strand_id
1 'polypeptide(L)' 'MRDAHQVLEESLALPAADRARLAKELLASLDEPADEDAAERWVSEIEARSAEVDCGTGALEPWEDLRRRLLARLTPR' A
#
# COMPACT_ATOMS: atom_id res chain seq x y z
N MET A 1 29.01 -0.96 12.29
CA MET A 1 27.66 -1.34 11.83
C MET A 1 27.79 -2.60 11.00
N ARG A 2 26.86 -3.54 11.10
CA ARG A 2 26.88 -4.76 10.27
C ARG A 2 26.54 -4.36 8.83
N ASP A 3 27.18 -4.97 7.84
CA ASP A 3 26.94 -4.64 6.43
C ASP A 3 25.53 -5.07 5.99
N ALA A 4 24.84 -4.25 5.19
CA ALA A 4 23.47 -4.52 4.79
C ALA A 4 23.34 -5.79 3.93
N HIS A 5 24.36 -6.09 3.11
CA HIS A 5 24.39 -7.32 2.32
C HIS A 5 24.52 -8.55 3.22
N GLN A 6 25.39 -8.47 4.23
CA GLN A 6 25.55 -9.53 5.23
C GLN A 6 24.23 -9.80 5.99
N VAL A 7 23.52 -8.75 6.43
CA VAL A 7 22.23 -8.90 7.11
C VAL A 7 21.17 -9.51 6.19
N LEU A 8 21.17 -9.15 4.91
CA LEU A 8 20.27 -9.74 3.91
C LEU A 8 20.56 -11.22 3.70
N GLU A 9 21.82 -11.61 3.56
CA GLU A 9 22.22 -13.02 3.41
C GLU A 9 21.78 -13.86 4.62
N GLU A 10 22.04 -13.37 5.85
CA GLU A 10 21.61 -14.02 7.09
C GLU A 10 20.08 -14.16 7.14
N SER A 11 19.35 -13.13 6.69
CA SER A 11 17.88 -13.13 6.67
C SER A 11 17.32 -14.11 5.65
N LEU A 12 17.93 -14.23 4.47
CA LEU A 12 17.50 -15.14 3.41
C LEU A 12 17.67 -16.62 3.78
N ALA A 13 18.60 -16.94 4.69
CA ALA A 13 18.80 -18.29 5.22
C ALA A 13 17.69 -18.76 6.17
N LEU A 14 16.84 -17.85 6.67
CA LEU A 14 15.75 -18.19 7.59
C LEU A 14 14.58 -18.91 6.89
N PRO A 15 13.75 -19.67 7.63
CA PRO A 15 12.48 -20.19 7.11
C PRO A 15 11.56 -19.06 6.60
N ALA A 16 10.69 -19.38 5.63
CA ALA A 16 9.85 -18.38 4.97
C ALA A 16 8.98 -17.55 5.94
N ALA A 17 8.45 -18.17 7.00
CA ALA A 17 7.64 -17.50 8.00
C ALA A 17 8.45 -16.45 8.79
N ASP A 18 9.69 -16.77 9.15
CA ASP A 18 10.57 -15.85 9.87
C ASP A 18 11.03 -14.70 8.99
N ARG A 19 11.29 -14.96 7.70
CA ARG A 19 11.57 -13.90 6.72
C ARG A 19 10.39 -12.94 6.57
N ALA A 20 9.17 -13.47 6.47
CA ALA A 20 7.96 -12.65 6.36
C ALA A 20 7.75 -11.78 7.61
N ARG A 21 7.98 -12.34 8.79
CA ARG A 21 7.95 -11.59 10.05
C ARG A 21 9.00 -10.48 10.06
N LEU A 22 10.26 -10.79 9.73
CA LEU A 22 11.34 -9.81 9.71
C LEU A 22 11.07 -8.68 8.70
N ALA A 23 10.59 -9.02 7.50
CA ALA A 23 10.22 -8.04 6.49
C ALA A 23 9.11 -7.11 6.99
N LYS A 24 8.11 -7.63 7.70
CA LYS A 24 7.04 -6.83 8.30
C LYS A 24 7.60 -5.84 9.33
N GLU A 25 8.44 -6.30 10.25
CA GLU A 25 9.02 -5.43 11.29
C GLU A 25 9.95 -4.37 10.69
N LEU A 26 10.74 -4.73 9.67
CA LEU A 26 11.58 -3.77 8.95
C LEU A 26 10.74 -2.72 8.22
N LEU A 27 9.66 -3.11 7.55
CA LEU A 27 8.74 -2.16 6.92
C LEU A 27 8.09 -1.23 7.95
N ALA A 28 7.61 -1.78 9.08
CA ALA A 28 7.03 -0.98 10.15
C ALA A 28 8.05 0.00 10.77
N SER A 29 9.35 -0.33 10.76
CA SER A 29 10.40 0.59 11.23
C SER A 29 10.64 1.79 10.30
N LEU A 30 10.16 1.70 9.05
CA LEU A 30 10.20 2.78 8.07
C LEU A 30 8.93 3.63 8.07
N ASP A 31 7.89 3.23 8.82
CA ASP A 31 6.69 4.04 8.97
C ASP A 31 7.05 5.31 9.73
N GLU A 32 7.21 6.41 8.99
CA GLU A 32 7.31 7.74 9.55
C GLU A 32 5.96 8.15 10.17
N PRO A 33 5.95 9.05 11.16
CA PRO A 33 4.70 9.63 11.63
C PRO A 33 3.91 10.13 10.43
N ALA A 34 2.64 9.74 10.31
CA ALA A 34 1.78 10.32 9.31
C ALA A 34 1.80 11.85 9.45
N ASP A 35 1.77 12.57 8.33
CA ASP A 35 1.61 14.02 8.37
C ASP A 35 0.40 14.37 9.26
N GLU A 36 0.55 15.39 10.12
CA GLU A 36 -0.48 15.75 11.11
C GLU A 36 -1.85 16.03 10.44
N ASP A 37 -1.84 16.45 9.18
CA ASP A 37 -3.01 16.76 8.37
C ASP A 37 -3.46 15.61 7.45
N ALA A 38 -2.76 14.47 7.40
CA ALA A 38 -3.05 13.38 6.47
C ALA A 38 -4.48 12.85 6.61
N ALA A 39 -4.97 12.71 7.85
CA ALA A 39 -6.32 12.24 8.13
C ALA A 39 -7.37 13.26 7.64
N GLU A 40 -7.16 14.54 7.93
CA GLU A 40 -8.07 15.62 7.52
C GLU A 40 -8.11 15.74 5.99
N ARG A 41 -6.95 15.68 5.32
CA ARG A 41 -6.85 15.72 3.86
C ARG A 41 -7.54 14.54 3.20
N TRP A 42 -7.50 13.36 3.80
CA TRP A 42 -8.26 12.21 3.30
C TRP A 42 -9.77 12.42 3.44
N VAL A 43 -10.24 12.99 4.56
CA VAL A 43 -11.67 13.32 4.72
C VAL A 43 -12.10 14.31 3.65
N SER A 44 -11.35 15.40 3.46
CA SER A 44 -11.66 16.41 2.44
C SER A 44 -11.68 15.84 1.02
N GLU A 45 -10.76 14.94 0.69
CA GLU A 45 -10.72 14.28 -0.62
C GLU A 45 -11.94 13.36 -0.83
N ILE A 46 -12.37 12.62 0.19
CA ILE A 46 -13.57 11.76 0.10
C ILE A 46 -14.83 12.59 -0.10
N GLU A 47 -14.95 13.71 0.61
CA GLU A 47 -16.07 14.65 0.47
C GLU A 47 -16.10 15.25 -0.95
N ALA A 48 -14.94 15.72 -1.43
CA ALA A 48 -14.81 16.28 -2.79
C ALA A 48 -15.20 15.25 -3.86
N ARG A 49 -14.69 14.02 -3.78
CA ARG A 49 -15.02 12.96 -4.75
C ARG A 49 -16.48 12.52 -4.69
N SER A 50 -17.08 12.48 -3.50
CA SER A 50 -18.50 12.17 -3.37
C SER A 50 -19.35 13.24 -4.04
N ALA A 51 -19.00 14.51 -3.88
CA ALA A 51 -19.69 15.61 -4.55
C ALA A 51 -19.55 15.53 -6.08
N GLU A 52 -18.38 15.17 -6.61
CA GLU A 52 -18.17 14.94 -8.06
C GLU A 52 -19.09 13.84 -8.62
N VAL A 53 -19.29 12.76 -7.86
CA VAL A 53 -20.22 11.68 -8.22
C VAL A 53 -21.65 12.21 -8.22
N ASP A 54 -22.07 12.88 -7.14
CA ASP A 54 -23.44 13.36 -6.95
C ASP A 54 -23.84 14.40 -8.02
N CYS A 55 -22.90 15.27 -8.42
CA CYS A 55 -23.12 16.25 -9.48
C CYS A 55 -22.84 15.72 -10.90
N GLY A 56 -22.42 14.46 -11.03
CA GLY A 56 -22.17 13.81 -12.32
C GLY A 56 -20.99 14.38 -13.11
N THR A 57 -20.05 15.06 -12.44
CA THR A 57 -18.83 15.60 -13.07
C THR A 57 -17.64 14.66 -12.95
N GLY A 58 -17.73 13.67 -12.05
CA GLY A 58 -16.69 12.66 -11.85
C GLY A 58 -16.52 11.73 -13.06
N ALA A 59 -15.27 11.42 -13.39
CA ALA A 59 -14.95 10.39 -14.38
C ALA A 59 -15.11 9.00 -13.73
N LEU A 60 -16.26 8.37 -13.96
CA LEU A 60 -16.60 7.07 -13.38
C LEU A 60 -16.35 5.94 -14.37
N GLU A 61 -15.96 4.78 -13.84
CA GLU A 61 -15.90 3.53 -14.60
C GLU A 61 -16.69 2.43 -13.89
N PRO A 62 -17.23 1.45 -14.64
CA PRO A 62 -17.92 0.32 -14.03
C PRO A 62 -16.98 -0.46 -13.11
N TRP A 63 -17.47 -0.79 -11.90
CA TRP A 63 -16.71 -1.57 -10.91
C TRP A 63 -16.15 -2.87 -11.47
N GLU A 64 -16.91 -3.60 -12.28
CA GLU A 64 -16.48 -4.88 -12.85
C GLU A 64 -15.27 -4.74 -13.78
N ASP A 65 -15.13 -3.62 -14.48
CA ASP A 65 -14.02 -3.38 -15.38
C ASP A 65 -12.75 -3.00 -14.61
N LEU A 66 -12.86 -2.13 -13.59
CA LEU A 66 -11.77 -1.82 -12.66
C LEU A 66 -11.29 -3.09 -11.93
N ARG A 67 -12.21 -3.85 -11.36
CA ARG A 67 -11.92 -5.08 -10.62
C ARG A 67 -11.19 -6.10 -11.49
N ARG A 68 -11.64 -6.30 -12.73
CA ARG A 68 -10.97 -7.21 -13.68
C ARG A 68 -9.52 -6.78 -13.95
N ARG A 69 -9.27 -5.48 -14.18
CA ARG A 69 -7.92 -4.94 -14.40
C ARG A 69 -7.03 -5.09 -13.17
N LEU A 70 -7.55 -4.84 -11.96
CA LEU A 70 -6.80 -5.00 -10.72
C LEU A 70 -6.40 -6.46 -10.48
N LEU A 71 -7.35 -7.40 -10.63
CA LEU A 71 -7.07 -8.83 -10.44
C LEU A 71 -6.03 -9.35 -11.46
N ALA A 72 -6.11 -8.91 -12.70
CA ALA A 72 -5.10 -9.26 -13.72
C ALA A 72 -3.69 -8.77 -13.34
N ARG A 73 -3.56 -7.65 -12.61
CA ARG A 73 -2.27 -7.12 -12.13
C ARG A 73 -1.74 -7.82 -10.88
N LEU A 74 -2.64 -8.32 -10.02
CA LEU A 74 -2.30 -9.00 -8.76
C LEU A 74 -2.01 -10.49 -8.95
N THR A 75 -2.41 -11.07 -10.08
CA THR A 75 -2.09 -12.47 -10.40
C THR A 75 -0.63 -12.53 -10.86
N PRO A 76 0.28 -13.23 -10.14
CA PRO A 76 1.65 -13.38 -10.59
C PRO A 76 1.66 -14.12 -11.93
N ARG A 77 2.50 -13.67 -12.85
CA ARG A 77 2.72 -14.33 -14.13
C ARG A 77 3.67 -15.51 -13.99
#